data_AF-D8PGF6-F1
#
_entry.id   AF-D8PGF6-F1
#
_cell.length_a   1.000
_cell.length_b   1.000
_cell.length_c   1.000
_cell.angle_alpha   90.00
_cell.angle_beta   90.00
_cell.angle_gamma   90.00
#
_symmetry.space_group_name_H-M   'P 1'
#
loop_
_entity.id
_entity.type
_entity.pdbx_description
1 polymer ?
#
loop_
_entity_poly.entity_id
_entity_poly.type
_entity_poly.pdbx_seq_one_letter_code
_entity_poly.pdbx_strand_id
1 'polypeptide(L)' 'MTFRKVDIIFVVLALLVVGGVALLPSPRDRNPKVPANSAHQAVTMEKDCLACHVPTGARPLPVQHPKRQDCLHCHARVQG' A
#
# COMPACT_ATOMS: atom_id res chain seq x y z
N MET A 1 0.67 -16.42 -37.52
CA MET A 1 -0.03 -15.21 -37.02
C MET A 1 0.68 -13.99 -37.58
N THR A 2 0.05 -13.23 -38.47
CA THR A 2 0.66 -12.03 -39.05
C THR A 2 0.31 -10.82 -38.20
N PHE A 3 1.29 -10.27 -37.48
CA PHE A 3 1.13 -9.02 -36.76
C PHE A 3 0.84 -7.89 -37.75
N ARG A 4 -0.34 -7.27 -37.63
CA ARG A 4 -0.69 -6.07 -38.40
C ARG A 4 -0.07 -4.87 -37.70
N LYS A 5 0.15 -3.79 -38.45
CA LYS A 5 0.63 -2.50 -37.89
C LYS A 5 -0.22 -2.02 -36.71
N VAL A 6 -1.52 -2.30 -36.77
CA VAL A 6 -2.47 -1.96 -35.69
C VAL A 6 -2.16 -2.71 -34.39
N ASP A 7 -1.78 -3.99 -34.48
CA ASP A 7 -1.45 -4.80 -33.31
C ASP A 7 -0.19 -4.25 -32.62
N ILE A 8 0.79 -3.81 -33.41
CA ILE A 8 2.03 -3.18 -32.89
C ILE A 8 1.68 -1.85 -32.19
N ILE A 9 0.87 -1.00 -32.82
CA ILE A 9 0.45 0.27 -32.21
C ILE A 9 -0.28 0.03 -30.89
N PHE A 10 -1.19 -0.95 -30.86
CA PHE A 10 -1.95 -1.29 -29.66
C PHE A 10 -1.04 -1.78 -28.53
N VAL A 11 -0.08 -2.66 -28.83
CA VAL A 11 0.89 -3.15 -27.84
C VAL A 11 1.75 -2.02 -27.30
N VAL A 12 2.25 -1.12 -28.15
CA VAL A 12 3.05 0.03 -27.72
C VAL A 12 2.24 0.96 -26.81
N LEU A 13 0.99 1.26 -27.18
CA LEU A 13 0.10 2.10 -26.36
C LEU A 13 -0.19 1.44 -25.01
N ALA A 14 -0.47 0.14 -24.99
CA ALA A 14 -0.71 -0.61 -23.76
C ALA A 14 0.52 -0.58 -22.84
N LEU A 15 1.72 -0.78 -23.38
CA LEU A 15 2.96 -0.71 -22.61
C LEU A 15 3.23 0.69 -22.06
N LEU A 16 2.93 1.75 -22.82
CA LEU A 16 3.05 3.13 -22.35
C LEU A 16 2.09 3.42 -21.19
N VAL A 17 0.84 2.95 -21.27
CA VAL A 17 -0.14 3.13 -20.20
C VAL A 17 0.28 2.37 -18.94
N VAL A 18 0.64 1.09 -19.08
CA VAL A 18 1.07 0.27 -17.94
C VAL A 18 2.34 0.83 -17.31
N GLY A 19 3.33 1.21 -18.12
CA GLY A 19 4.56 1.84 -17.63
C GLY A 19 4.29 3.18 -16.93
N GLY A 20 3.42 4.02 -17.50
CA GLY A 20 3.04 5.29 -16.89
C GLY A 20 2.33 5.13 -15.55
N VAL A 21 1.39 4.19 -15.45
CA VAL A 21 0.68 3.89 -14.19
C VAL A 21 1.61 3.26 -13.15
N ALA A 22 2.54 2.39 -13.55
CA ALA A 22 3.49 1.77 -12.65
C ALA A 22 4.47 2.75 -12.00
N LEU A 23 4.69 3.92 -12.61
CA LEU A 23 5.53 4.99 -12.07
C LEU A 23 4.78 5.94 -11.13
N LEU A 24 3.46 5.79 -10.96
CA LEU A 24 2.71 6.61 -10.02
C LEU A 24 3.15 6.30 -8.58
N PRO A 25 3.29 7.32 -7.71
CA PRO A 25 3.67 7.11 -6.33
C PRO A 25 2.72 6.14 -5.63
N SER A 26 3.27 5.11 -4.99
CA SER A 26 2.44 4.17 -4.24
C SER A 26 1.85 4.88 -3.03
N PRO A 27 0.58 4.63 -2.66
CA PRO A 27 0.01 5.08 -1.39
C PRO A 27 0.90 4.70 -0.19
N ARG A 28 1.65 3.60 -0.33
CA ARG A 28 2.59 3.11 0.66
C ARG A 28 3.75 4.08 0.98
N ASP A 29 4.10 4.95 0.04
CA ASP A 29 5.21 5.91 0.19
C ASP A 29 4.78 7.20 0.90
N ARG A 30 3.49 7.55 0.85
CA ARG A 30 2.94 8.78 1.44
C ARG A 30 2.32 8.57 2.82
N ASN A 31 2.03 7.32 3.18
CA ASN A 31 1.42 7.00 4.46
C ASN A 31 2.45 6.91 5.60
N PRO A 32 2.03 7.13 6.87
CA PRO A 32 2.89 6.95 8.02
C PRO A 32 3.51 5.55 8.05
N LYS A 33 4.82 5.46 8.22
CA LYS A 33 5.51 4.17 8.37
C LYS A 33 5.31 3.61 9.77
N VAL A 34 5.26 2.28 9.89
CA VAL A 34 5.19 1.59 11.18
C VAL A 34 6.53 1.77 11.90
N PRO A 35 6.55 2.30 13.14
CA PRO A 35 7.78 2.50 13.90
C PRO A 35 8.54 1.20 14.15
N ALA A 36 9.87 1.23 14.07
CA ALA A 36 10.74 0.10 14.41
C ALA A 36 11.04 0.06 15.93
N ASN A 37 10.00 -0.07 16.76
CA ASN A 37 10.15 -0.22 18.21
C ASN A 37 9.67 -1.61 18.68
N SER A 38 10.03 -1.98 19.91
CA SER A 38 9.72 -3.29 20.48
C SER A 38 8.22 -3.62 20.47
N ALA A 39 7.36 -2.62 20.71
CA ALA A 39 5.91 -2.81 20.69
C ALA A 39 5.39 -3.19 19.29
N HIS A 40 5.89 -2.56 18.23
CA HIS A 40 5.48 -2.88 16.86
C HIS A 40 6.19 -4.10 16.28
N GLN A 41 7.40 -4.42 16.76
CA GLN A 41 8.13 -5.64 16.39
C GLN A 41 7.49 -6.90 16.97
N ALA A 42 6.87 -6.80 18.15
CA ALA A 42 6.12 -7.89 18.76
C ALA A 42 4.81 -8.24 18.00
N VAL A 43 4.31 -7.33 17.16
CA VAL A 43 3.09 -7.53 16.38
C VAL A 43 3.40 -8.32 15.11
N THR A 44 3.02 -9.59 15.11
CA THR A 44 3.21 -10.49 13.95
C THR A 44 1.99 -10.55 13.03
N MET A 45 0.79 -10.32 13.57
CA MET A 45 -0.47 -10.37 12.82
C MET A 45 -1.11 -8.97 12.70
N GLU A 46 -1.65 -8.64 11.52
CA GLU A 46 -2.30 -7.34 11.27
C GLU A 46 -3.53 -7.07 12.15
N LYS A 47 -4.26 -8.11 12.54
CA LYS A 47 -5.39 -7.98 13.47
C LYS A 47 -4.97 -7.41 14.82
N ASP A 48 -3.72 -7.62 15.25
CA ASP A 48 -3.24 -7.19 16.57
C ASP A 48 -2.92 -5.69 16.59
N CYS A 49 -2.83 -5.03 15.42
CA CYS A 49 -2.70 -3.58 15.34
C CYS A 49 -3.88 -2.87 16.04
N LEU A 50 -5.08 -3.44 15.94
CA LEU A 50 -6.30 -2.91 16.54
C LEU A 50 -6.32 -3.04 18.07
N ALA A 51 -5.34 -3.69 18.72
CA ALA A 51 -5.22 -3.67 20.17
C ALA A 51 -4.97 -2.26 20.72
N CYS A 52 -4.30 -1.39 19.94
CA CYS A 52 -3.99 -0.01 20.34
C CYS A 52 -4.54 1.03 19.37
N HIS A 53 -4.75 0.65 18.10
CA HIS A 53 -5.23 1.51 17.03
C HIS A 53 -6.76 1.44 16.85
N VAL A 54 -7.49 1.66 17.95
CA VAL A 54 -8.96 1.75 17.98
C VAL A 54 -9.39 3.16 18.39
N PRO A 55 -10.65 3.58 18.15
CA PRO A 55 -11.11 4.94 18.48
C PRO A 55 -10.85 5.38 19.92
N THR A 56 -10.83 4.44 20.87
CA THR A 56 -10.57 4.66 22.30
C THR A 56 -9.16 4.27 22.74
N GLY A 57 -8.30 3.88 21.79
CA GLY A 57 -6.95 3.37 22.06
C GLY A 57 -5.91 4.46 22.21
N ALA A 58 -4.66 4.06 22.45
CA ALA A 58 -3.55 5.00 22.69
C ALA A 58 -3.26 5.90 21.46
N ARG A 59 -3.43 5.36 20.25
CA ARG A 59 -3.25 6.08 18.98
C ARG A 59 -4.38 5.73 18.02
N PRO A 60 -5.55 6.38 18.12
CA PRO A 60 -6.71 6.03 17.32
C PRO A 60 -6.47 6.28 15.83
N LEU A 61 -7.15 5.50 14.99
CA LEU A 61 -7.25 5.79 13.56
C LEU A 61 -8.08 7.07 13.36
N PRO A 62 -7.70 7.92 12.39
CA PRO A 62 -8.53 9.06 12.02
C PRO A 62 -9.88 8.59 11.47
N VAL A 63 -10.90 9.44 11.61
CA VAL A 63 -12.28 9.12 11.17
C VAL A 63 -12.34 8.82 9.66
N GLN A 64 -11.46 9.43 8.86
CA GLN A 64 -11.37 9.16 7.42
C GLN A 64 -10.58 7.89 7.07
N HIS A 65 -10.09 7.11 8.05
CA HIS A 65 -9.34 5.89 7.75
C HIS A 65 -10.24 4.87 7.02
N PRO A 66 -9.81 4.29 5.90
CA PRO A 66 -10.58 3.28 5.20
C PRO A 66 -10.89 2.08 6.12
N LYS A 67 -12.10 1.51 5.99
CA LYS A 67 -12.53 0.33 6.77
C LYS A 67 -11.92 -0.95 6.21
N ARG A 68 -10.60 -1.10 6.35
CA ARG A 68 -9.82 -2.24 5.86
C ARG A 68 -8.97 -2.81 6.98
N GLN A 69 -8.68 -4.11 6.87
CA GLN A 69 -7.85 -4.84 7.83
C GLN A 69 -6.42 -5.09 7.30
N ASP A 70 -6.15 -4.75 6.03
CA ASP A 70 -4.83 -4.81 5.39
C ASP A 70 -4.01 -3.54 5.68
N CYS A 71 -3.73 -3.28 6.97
CA CYS A 71 -2.92 -2.15 7.43
C CYS A 71 -1.57 -2.05 6.70
N LEU A 72 -0.86 -3.17 6.55
CA LEU A 72 0.46 -3.26 5.94
C LEU A 72 0.43 -3.13 4.44
N HIS A 73 -0.73 -3.04 3.78
CA HIS A 73 -0.79 -2.71 2.36
C HIS A 73 -0.43 -1.24 2.11
N CYS A 74 -0.85 -0.34 3.01
CA CYS A 74 -0.54 1.09 2.93
C CYS A 74 0.52 1.55 3.95
N HIS A 75 0.69 0.88 5.08
CA HIS A 75 1.67 1.26 6.09
C HIS A 75 2.92 0.40 5.99
N ALA A 76 3.99 0.92 5.37
CA ALA A 76 5.27 0.22 5.30
C ALA A 76 5.91 0.10 6.69
N ARG A 77 6.49 -1.07 7.01
CA ARG A 77 7.41 -1.19 8.14
C ARG A 77 8.70 -0.47 7.82
N VAL A 78 9.16 0.38 8.73
CA VAL A 78 10.57 0.79 8.72
C VAL A 78 11.34 -0.48 9.04
N GLN A 79 12.02 -1.05 8.03
CA GLN A 79 12.99 -2.10 8.29
C GLN A 79 14.09 -1.41 9.12
N GLY A 80 14.26 -1.87 10.36
CA GLY A 80 15.41 -1.50 11.19
C GLY A 80 16.68 -2.04 10.57
#